data_AF-I3XRI3-F1
#
_entry.id   AF-I3XRI3-F1
#
_cell.length_a   1.000
_cell.length_b   1.000
_cell.length_c   1.000
_cell.angle_alpha   90.00
_cell.angle_beta   90.00
_cell.angle_gamma   90.00
#
_symmetry.space_group_name_H-M   'P 1'
#
loop_
_entity.id
_entity.type
_entity.pdbx_description
1 polymer ?
#
loop_
_entity_poly.entity_id
_entity_poly.type
_entity_poly.pdbx_seq_one_letter_code
_entity_poly.pdbx_strand_id
1 'polypeptide(L)'
;MNGWRTVLVSIILSLIIAYIIGSLYPLPIVGIDRGNPVSTITKTSTRTVTETSTVTTTLTSEIYRTTTVTTTLSETIMSSTMVTFTSTTTIIEARELTSLELIIPSFRFVDEGGELMLAGRYLVLRYTSWRPVLIMVDAVNNTNYFYLTPFQVTVPAVYARLLEYDGLYYTEIYDVAEVTDMISSRGLSRPVLLFKALNGWACNIVSSTSTINITDCRTTPIKVEAGTGATIIEAVVKYVNTSSIQYVSRLLYEDSQPRDLGNASWRLLQWLEENASYDYDKAGSSYSYIYDPITFANIRKGICTDYALFTATALINLSSSVYILVFNTTKVGHATAGIVIGGGFFILDQGLPPIELEDYFSNLESIIGGVLVGDIFLHEVWLENNTVKLLMIRTSLGDLLRKYPDTNTLNDITPGFINELINVLRERYRYNPGARPTGYLEFNWGGFKYYSDIFAHEYAVYVANRLTGTLGANIVITSVDALKPYTIRVYYQG
;
A
#
# COMPACT_ATOMS: atom_id res chain seq x y z
N MET A 1 18.62 -64.94 17.84
CA MET A 1 17.45 -64.27 17.22
C MET A 1 17.85 -63.00 16.44
N ASN A 2 18.85 -63.10 15.55
CA ASN A 2 19.29 -62.03 14.62
C ASN A 2 19.11 -62.41 13.14
N GLY A 3 18.37 -63.48 12.82
CA GLY A 3 18.24 -64.00 11.45
C GLY A 3 17.01 -63.51 10.68
N TRP A 4 15.96 -63.06 11.35
CA TRP A 4 14.66 -62.79 10.70
C TRP A 4 14.46 -61.33 10.28
N ARG A 5 15.16 -60.37 10.92
CA ARG A 5 15.04 -58.95 10.55
C ARG A 5 15.77 -58.60 9.26
N THR A 6 16.88 -59.28 8.95
CA THR A 6 17.68 -59.00 7.75
C THR A 6 17.00 -59.52 6.47
N VAL A 7 16.33 -60.68 6.55
CA VAL A 7 15.60 -61.27 5.41
C VAL A 7 14.35 -60.44 5.06
N LEU A 8 13.64 -59.92 6.06
CA LEU A 8 12.46 -59.08 5.85
C LEU A 8 12.81 -57.74 5.18
N VAL A 9 13.95 -57.13 5.56
CA VAL A 9 14.42 -55.87 4.96
C VAL A 9 14.87 -56.07 3.51
N SER A 10 15.53 -57.19 3.17
CA SER A 10 15.91 -57.48 1.78
C SER A 10 14.70 -57.76 0.88
N ILE A 11 13.67 -58.48 1.36
CA ILE A 11 12.46 -58.75 0.55
C ILE A 11 11.67 -57.46 0.28
N ILE A 12 11.54 -56.58 1.29
CA ILE A 12 10.86 -55.29 1.12
C ILE A 12 11.65 -54.37 0.17
N LEU A 13 12.98 -54.35 0.25
CA LEU A 13 13.81 -53.53 -0.64
C LEU A 13 13.76 -54.03 -2.10
N SER A 14 13.74 -55.35 -2.32
CA SER A 14 13.61 -55.94 -3.67
C SER A 14 12.23 -55.69 -4.30
N LEU A 15 11.15 -55.68 -3.50
CA LEU A 15 9.80 -55.38 -4.00
C LEU A 15 9.61 -53.89 -4.31
N ILE A 16 10.27 -52.99 -3.57
CA ILE A 16 10.24 -51.54 -3.84
C ILE A 16 11.06 -51.20 -5.10
N ILE A 17 12.19 -51.87 -5.33
CA ILE A 17 13.00 -51.69 -6.56
C ILE A 17 12.26 -52.24 -7.79
N ALA A 18 11.55 -53.37 -7.66
CA ALA A 18 10.73 -53.90 -8.75
C ALA A 18 9.53 -52.99 -9.11
N TYR A 19 8.96 -52.29 -8.13
CA TYR A 19 7.88 -51.32 -8.34
C TYR A 19 8.35 -50.00 -9.00
N ILE A 20 9.58 -49.56 -8.69
CA ILE A 20 10.18 -48.34 -9.25
C ILE A 20 10.68 -48.56 -10.70
N ILE A 21 11.12 -49.77 -11.05
CA ILE A 21 11.55 -50.10 -12.41
C ILE A 21 10.36 -50.39 -13.34
N GLY A 22 9.21 -50.82 -12.79
CA GLY A 22 8.02 -51.18 -13.56
C GLY A 22 7.09 -50.04 -14.01
N SER A 23 7.39 -48.78 -13.67
CA SER A 23 6.54 -47.61 -14.01
C SER A 23 7.22 -46.54 -14.88
N LEU A 24 8.46 -46.81 -15.30
CA LEU A 24 9.19 -46.04 -16.32
C LEU A 24 9.34 -46.98 -17.53
N TYR A 25 9.08 -46.49 -18.75
CA TYR A 25 9.08 -47.19 -20.06
C TYR A 25 7.72 -47.75 -20.56
N PRO A 26 7.05 -47.03 -21.47
CA PRO A 26 6.40 -47.69 -22.60
C PRO A 26 7.44 -47.99 -23.69
N LEU A 27 7.58 -49.28 -24.04
CA LEU A 27 8.35 -49.76 -25.20
C LEU A 27 7.51 -49.71 -26.50
N PRO A 28 8.17 -49.77 -27.67
CA PRO A 28 7.73 -49.12 -28.91
C PRO A 28 6.89 -50.04 -29.80
N ILE A 29 6.08 -49.43 -30.66
CA ILE A 29 5.48 -50.11 -31.82
C ILE A 29 6.38 -49.85 -33.04
N VAL A 30 6.93 -50.94 -33.56
CA VAL A 30 7.71 -51.02 -34.81
C VAL A 30 6.73 -51.17 -35.99
N GLY A 31 6.88 -50.30 -36.99
CA GLY A 31 6.28 -50.44 -38.31
C GLY A 31 7.35 -50.19 -39.37
N ILE A 32 7.67 -51.24 -40.13
CA ILE A 32 8.64 -51.27 -41.23
C ILE A 32 7.96 -50.77 -42.50
N ASP A 33 8.59 -49.87 -43.28
CA ASP A 33 8.63 -50.05 -44.74
C ASP A 33 9.77 -49.30 -45.47
N ARG A 34 10.09 -49.81 -46.66
CA ARG A 34 11.33 -49.66 -47.45
C ARG A 34 11.36 -48.44 -48.40
N GLY A 35 12.56 -47.86 -48.58
CA GLY A 35 13.20 -47.66 -49.90
C GLY A 35 13.20 -46.27 -50.59
N ASN A 36 14.37 -45.61 -50.59
CA ASN A 36 15.07 -44.77 -51.63
C ASN A 36 14.33 -43.61 -52.38
N PRO A 37 15.03 -42.68 -53.10
CA PRO A 37 16.28 -41.94 -52.85
C PRO A 37 16.14 -40.38 -53.09
N VAL A 38 17.11 -39.59 -52.59
CA VAL A 38 17.62 -38.26 -53.07
C VAL A 38 16.64 -37.10 -53.39
N SER A 39 16.82 -35.94 -52.72
CA SER A 39 17.09 -34.63 -53.37
C SER A 39 17.18 -33.50 -52.33
N THR A 40 18.25 -32.70 -52.36
CA THR A 40 18.34 -31.44 -51.58
C THR A 40 17.59 -30.35 -52.34
N ILE A 41 16.52 -29.82 -51.75
CA ILE A 41 15.76 -28.66 -52.27
C ILE A 41 16.06 -27.46 -51.37
N THR A 42 16.74 -26.45 -51.91
CA THR A 42 16.85 -25.14 -51.26
C THR A 42 15.57 -24.36 -51.53
N LYS A 43 14.73 -24.15 -50.52
CA LYS A 43 13.56 -23.27 -50.59
C LYS A 43 13.93 -21.88 -50.06
N THR A 44 13.89 -20.88 -50.92
CA THR A 44 13.87 -19.48 -50.51
C THR A 44 12.44 -19.13 -50.11
N SER A 45 12.23 -18.75 -48.84
CA SER A 45 10.92 -18.29 -48.34
C SER A 45 10.91 -16.77 -48.29
N THR A 46 9.94 -16.15 -48.96
CA THR A 46 9.68 -14.70 -48.86
C THR A 46 8.67 -14.47 -47.75
N ARG A 47 9.07 -13.67 -46.75
CA ARG A 47 8.30 -13.36 -45.54
C ARG A 47 7.49 -12.08 -45.75
N THR A 48 6.19 -12.13 -45.50
CA THR A 48 5.32 -10.94 -45.50
C THR A 48 4.67 -10.83 -44.13
N VAL A 49 4.98 -9.75 -43.41
CA VAL A 49 4.38 -9.43 -42.12
C VAL A 49 3.34 -8.35 -42.35
N THR A 50 2.11 -8.57 -41.90
CA THR A 50 1.06 -7.55 -41.91
C THR A 50 0.80 -7.12 -40.48
N GLU A 51 1.08 -5.85 -40.21
CA GLU A 51 0.80 -5.21 -38.93
C GLU A 51 -0.56 -4.51 -39.01
N THR A 52 -1.43 -4.77 -38.05
CA THR A 52 -2.71 -4.04 -37.93
C THR A 52 -2.86 -3.58 -36.48
N SER A 53 -2.86 -2.26 -36.32
CA SER A 53 -2.98 -1.60 -35.02
C SER A 53 -4.39 -1.05 -34.89
N THR A 54 -5.12 -1.52 -33.88
CA THR A 54 -6.46 -1.01 -33.55
C THR A 54 -6.38 -0.26 -32.24
N VAL A 55 -6.69 1.04 -32.28
CA VAL A 55 -6.70 1.91 -31.10
C VAL A 55 -8.14 2.03 -30.61
N THR A 56 -8.39 1.61 -29.36
CA THR A 56 -9.68 1.80 -28.69
C THR A 56 -9.47 2.69 -27.48
N THR A 57 -10.06 3.88 -27.49
CA THR A 57 -10.01 4.81 -26.37
C THR A 57 -11.33 4.71 -25.62
N THR A 58 -11.27 4.34 -24.35
CA THR A 58 -12.47 4.22 -23.50
C THR A 58 -12.32 5.17 -22.31
N LEU A 59 -13.27 6.09 -22.16
CA LEU A 59 -13.40 6.93 -20.96
C LEU A 59 -14.08 6.09 -19.88
N THR A 60 -13.33 5.70 -18.87
CA THR A 60 -13.81 4.81 -17.79
C THR A 60 -14.26 5.59 -16.55
N SER A 61 -13.80 6.83 -16.36
CA SER A 61 -14.32 7.82 -15.37
C SER A 61 -13.73 9.22 -15.61
N GLU A 62 -14.19 10.25 -14.87
CA GLU A 62 -13.65 11.63 -14.94
C GLU A 62 -12.17 11.76 -14.53
N ILE A 63 -11.58 10.71 -13.92
CA ILE A 63 -10.23 10.74 -13.32
C ILE A 63 -9.21 9.93 -14.15
N TYR A 64 -9.65 8.96 -14.96
CA TYR A 64 -8.77 8.06 -15.70
C TYR A 64 -9.10 8.02 -17.19
N ARG A 65 -8.06 8.12 -18.03
CA ARG A 65 -8.17 7.78 -19.45
C ARG A 65 -7.46 6.46 -19.70
N THR A 66 -8.21 5.46 -20.13
CA THR A 66 -7.65 4.16 -20.53
C THR A 66 -7.57 4.12 -22.05
N THR A 67 -6.36 4.14 -22.60
CA THR A 67 -6.15 3.91 -24.03
C THR A 67 -5.64 2.50 -24.23
N THR A 68 -6.45 1.66 -24.88
CA THR A 68 -6.09 0.29 -25.20
C THR A 68 -5.63 0.25 -26.66
N VAL A 69 -4.34 0.03 -26.87
CA VAL A 69 -3.79 -0.22 -28.20
C VAL A 69 -3.66 -1.73 -28.36
N THR A 70 -4.44 -2.29 -29.28
CA THR A 70 -4.34 -3.71 -29.64
C THR A 70 -3.54 -3.81 -30.92
N THR A 71 -2.31 -4.30 -30.82
CA THR A 71 -1.48 -4.59 -31.99
C THR A 71 -1.64 -6.07 -32.30
N THR A 72 -2.17 -6.38 -33.48
CA THR A 72 -2.31 -7.75 -33.95
C THR A 72 -1.23 -8.01 -34.99
N LEU A 73 -0.28 -8.86 -34.64
CA LEU A 73 0.74 -9.36 -35.56
C LEU A 73 0.24 -10.68 -36.13
N SER A 74 -0.05 -10.68 -37.43
CA SER A 74 -0.45 -11.88 -38.16
C SER A 74 0.73 -12.33 -39.02
N GLU A 75 1.32 -13.47 -38.66
CA GLU A 75 2.37 -14.09 -39.45
C GLU A 75 1.78 -15.19 -40.33
N THR A 76 1.85 -15.02 -41.65
CA THR A 76 1.39 -16.03 -42.60
C THR A 76 2.59 -16.86 -43.06
N ILE A 77 2.75 -18.05 -42.48
CA ILE A 77 3.75 -19.03 -42.94
C ILE A 77 3.06 -19.90 -43.99
N MET A 78 3.61 -19.93 -45.22
CA MET A 78 3.07 -20.80 -46.26
C MET A 78 3.07 -22.26 -45.80
N SER A 79 1.87 -22.85 -45.85
CA SER A 79 1.43 -24.15 -45.33
C SER A 79 1.20 -24.21 -43.81
N SER A 80 -0.02 -23.75 -43.45
CA SER A 80 -0.82 -24.12 -42.28
C SER A 80 -0.13 -24.03 -40.91
N THR A 81 -0.13 -22.83 -40.33
CA THR A 81 -0.83 -22.47 -39.08
C THR A 81 -0.65 -20.96 -38.90
N MET A 82 -1.74 -20.19 -38.78
CA MET A 82 -1.66 -18.75 -38.49
C MET A 82 -1.31 -18.63 -37.00
N VAL A 83 -0.16 -18.03 -36.68
CA VAL A 83 0.16 -17.67 -35.29
C VAL A 83 -0.18 -16.18 -35.16
N THR A 84 -1.26 -15.91 -34.41
CA THR A 84 -1.68 -14.54 -34.10
C THR A 84 -1.09 -14.16 -32.75
N PHE A 85 -0.24 -13.15 -32.75
CA PHE A 85 0.23 -12.53 -31.51
C PHE A 85 -0.60 -11.27 -31.27
N THR A 86 -1.33 -11.25 -30.16
CA THR A 86 -2.07 -10.06 -29.71
C THR A 86 -1.33 -9.46 -28.53
N SER A 87 -0.70 -8.29 -28.72
CA SER A 87 -0.22 -7.48 -27.60
C SER A 87 -1.27 -6.42 -27.28
N THR A 88 -1.72 -6.40 -26.03
CA THR A 88 -2.62 -5.34 -25.54
C THR A 88 -1.78 -4.38 -24.72
N THR A 89 -1.64 -3.15 -25.19
CA THR A 89 -1.01 -2.06 -24.43
C THR A 89 -2.12 -1.29 -23.73
N THR A 90 -2.09 -1.28 -22.40
CA THR A 90 -2.97 -0.43 -21.58
C THR A 90 -2.19 0.79 -21.15
N ILE A 91 -2.56 1.95 -21.67
CA ILE A 91 -2.05 3.24 -21.18
C ILE A 91 -2.99 3.69 -20.06
N ILE A 92 -2.45 3.78 -18.84
CA ILE A 92 -3.14 4.38 -17.69
C ILE A 92 -2.65 5.82 -17.60
N GLU A 93 -3.46 6.77 -18.06
CA GLU A 93 -3.21 8.19 -17.78
C GLU A 93 -3.80 8.53 -16.41
N ALA A 94 -2.95 8.57 -15.37
CA ALA A 94 -3.23 9.31 -14.14
C ALA A 94 -2.70 10.73 -14.33
N ARG A 95 -3.53 11.74 -14.09
CA ARG A 95 -3.35 13.13 -14.56
C ARG A 95 -2.08 13.88 -14.12
N GLU A 96 -1.18 13.28 -13.34
CA GLU A 96 0.11 13.89 -12.93
C GLU A 96 1.34 12.99 -13.04
N LEU A 97 1.21 11.74 -13.52
CA LEU A 97 2.38 10.96 -13.92
C LEU A 97 2.69 11.28 -15.38
N THR A 98 3.88 11.81 -15.66
CA THR A 98 4.42 11.88 -17.03
C THR A 98 4.13 10.57 -17.74
N SER A 99 3.45 10.64 -18.89
CA SER A 99 3.00 9.52 -19.71
C SER A 99 3.90 8.29 -19.56
N LEU A 100 3.40 7.26 -18.86
CA LEU A 100 4.11 6.00 -18.77
C LEU A 100 3.94 5.29 -20.11
N GLU A 101 4.89 5.48 -21.02
CA GLU A 101 4.91 4.78 -22.29
C GLU A 101 5.30 3.32 -22.03
N LEU A 102 4.30 2.49 -21.74
CA LEU A 102 4.45 1.06 -21.51
C LEU A 102 4.67 0.37 -22.86
N ILE A 103 5.86 0.51 -23.43
CA ILE A 103 6.28 -0.35 -24.54
C ILE A 103 6.47 -1.73 -23.92
N ILE A 104 5.68 -2.72 -24.33
CA ILE A 104 5.77 -4.11 -23.87
C ILE A 104 6.56 -4.93 -24.92
N PRO A 105 7.89 -5.10 -24.84
CA PRO A 105 8.56 -6.16 -25.56
C PRO A 105 8.77 -7.42 -24.68
N SER A 106 8.15 -8.50 -25.15
CA SER A 106 8.64 -9.90 -25.16
C SER A 106 9.36 -10.46 -23.92
N PHE A 107 8.66 -10.54 -22.78
CA PHE A 107 8.83 -11.68 -21.88
C PHE A 107 7.59 -11.86 -21.03
N ARG A 108 6.95 -13.03 -21.12
CA ARG A 108 5.77 -13.37 -20.34
C ARG A 108 5.93 -14.80 -19.85
N PHE A 109 6.25 -14.98 -18.57
CA PHE A 109 5.96 -16.24 -17.91
C PHE A 109 4.58 -16.12 -17.30
N VAL A 110 3.66 -16.92 -17.79
CA VAL A 110 2.36 -17.12 -17.15
C VAL A 110 2.44 -18.48 -16.49
N ASP A 111 2.48 -18.52 -15.17
CA ASP A 111 2.00 -19.68 -14.43
C ASP A 111 0.66 -19.35 -13.77
N GLU A 112 0.04 -20.30 -13.08
CA GLU A 112 -1.25 -20.08 -12.40
C GLU A 112 -1.17 -19.01 -11.28
N GLY A 113 0.00 -18.43 -11.00
CA GLY A 113 0.27 -17.56 -9.85
C GLY A 113 0.89 -16.19 -10.15
N GLY A 114 1.57 -15.96 -11.29
CA GLY A 114 2.11 -14.63 -11.63
C GLY A 114 2.71 -14.44 -13.03
N GLU A 115 2.90 -13.18 -13.39
CA GLU A 115 3.49 -12.67 -14.63
C GLU A 115 4.67 -11.72 -14.33
N LEU A 116 5.81 -11.90 -15.00
CA LEU A 116 6.95 -10.97 -14.97
C LEU A 116 7.15 -10.39 -16.37
N MET A 117 7.23 -9.06 -16.46
CA MET A 117 7.26 -8.31 -17.71
C MET A 117 8.31 -7.20 -17.66
N LEU A 118 8.94 -6.93 -18.80
CA LEU A 118 9.72 -5.70 -19.00
C LEU A 118 8.90 -4.74 -19.85
N ALA A 119 8.75 -3.52 -19.35
CA ALA A 119 7.92 -2.49 -19.91
C ALA A 119 8.71 -1.18 -20.04
N GLY A 120 9.46 -1.03 -21.13
CA GLY A 120 10.38 0.09 -21.31
C GLY A 120 11.45 0.13 -20.21
N ARG A 121 11.43 1.19 -19.39
CA ARG A 121 12.34 1.39 -18.24
C ARG A 121 11.90 0.68 -16.96
N TYR A 122 10.80 -0.07 -17.02
CA TYR A 122 10.20 -0.68 -15.83
C TYR A 122 10.24 -2.20 -15.89
N LEU A 123 10.46 -2.79 -14.72
CA LEU A 123 10.21 -4.20 -14.46
C LEU A 123 8.85 -4.30 -13.76
N VAL A 124 7.92 -5.01 -14.38
CA VAL A 124 6.54 -5.16 -13.88
C VAL A 124 6.31 -6.60 -13.45
N LEU A 125 5.73 -6.77 -12.28
CA LEU A 125 5.40 -8.07 -11.71
C LEU A 125 3.93 -8.10 -11.35
N ARG A 126 3.19 -9.09 -11.83
CA ARG A 126 1.78 -9.30 -11.50
C ARG A 126 1.57 -10.67 -10.87
N TYR A 127 0.73 -10.81 -9.86
CA TYR A 127 0.52 -12.12 -9.18
C TYR A 127 -0.78 -12.15 -8.38
N THR A 128 -1.32 -13.35 -8.12
CA THR A 128 -2.59 -13.54 -7.40
C THR A 128 -2.43 -13.80 -5.91
N SER A 129 -1.31 -14.42 -5.51
CA SER A 129 -1.02 -14.70 -4.10
C SER A 129 -0.08 -13.66 -3.55
N TRP A 130 -0.54 -12.92 -2.53
CA TRP A 130 0.35 -12.07 -1.77
C TRP A 130 1.53 -12.87 -1.19
N ARG A 131 2.74 -12.27 -1.22
CA ARG A 131 4.09 -12.81 -0.91
C ARG A 131 4.91 -13.31 -2.11
N PRO A 132 5.07 -12.52 -3.18
CA PRO A 132 6.16 -12.77 -4.08
C PRO A 132 7.46 -12.55 -3.31
N VAL A 133 8.26 -13.59 -3.17
CA VAL A 133 9.65 -13.35 -2.76
C VAL A 133 10.43 -13.11 -4.04
N LEU A 134 10.79 -11.85 -4.31
CA LEU A 134 11.79 -11.52 -5.31
C LEU A 134 13.12 -11.28 -4.62
N ILE A 135 14.06 -12.19 -4.88
CA ILE A 135 15.43 -12.06 -4.42
C ILE A 135 16.33 -12.09 -5.65
N MET A 136 17.18 -11.09 -5.81
CA MET A 136 18.32 -11.20 -6.72
C MET A 136 19.52 -11.72 -5.95
N VAL A 137 20.08 -12.83 -6.39
CA VAL A 137 21.23 -13.50 -5.75
C VAL A 137 22.39 -13.64 -6.74
N ASP A 138 23.63 -13.62 -6.24
CA ASP A 138 24.78 -14.03 -7.03
C ASP A 138 24.78 -15.56 -7.20
N ALA A 139 24.67 -16.04 -8.45
CA ALA A 139 24.66 -17.46 -8.77
C ALA A 139 25.92 -18.22 -8.33
N VAL A 140 27.04 -17.52 -8.10
CA VAL A 140 28.34 -18.15 -7.83
C VAL A 140 28.53 -18.46 -6.34
N ASN A 141 28.16 -17.53 -5.46
CA ASN A 141 28.46 -17.64 -4.04
C ASN A 141 27.22 -17.64 -3.13
N ASN A 142 26.03 -17.26 -3.63
CA ASN A 142 24.80 -17.10 -2.85
C ASN A 142 24.94 -16.18 -1.61
N THR A 143 26.03 -15.43 -1.46
CA THR A 143 26.26 -14.58 -0.29
C THR A 143 25.79 -13.14 -0.51
N ASN A 144 25.81 -12.67 -1.76
CA ASN A 144 25.35 -11.34 -2.11
C ASN A 144 23.93 -11.42 -2.68
N TYR A 145 23.00 -10.72 -2.03
CA TYR A 145 21.62 -10.62 -2.50
C TYR A 145 20.94 -9.32 -2.07
N PHE A 146 19.83 -9.01 -2.73
CA PHE A 146 18.92 -7.95 -2.33
C PHE A 146 17.48 -8.28 -2.74
N TYR A 147 16.51 -7.60 -2.14
CA TYR A 147 15.09 -7.80 -2.38
C TYR A 147 14.54 -6.81 -3.41
N LEU A 148 13.57 -7.27 -4.21
CA LEU A 148 12.60 -6.37 -4.83
C LEU A 148 11.33 -6.44 -3.99
N THR A 149 10.91 -5.31 -3.43
CA THR A 149 9.77 -5.29 -2.52
C THR A 149 9.01 -3.96 -2.57
N PRO A 150 7.68 -3.96 -2.43
CA PRO A 150 6.87 -2.75 -2.31
C PRO A 150 6.85 -2.17 -0.88
N PHE A 151 7.53 -2.78 0.09
CA PHE A 151 7.55 -2.34 1.48
C PHE A 151 8.97 -2.23 2.02
N GLN A 152 9.14 -1.35 3.00
CA GLN A 152 10.43 -1.11 3.65
C GLN A 152 10.93 -2.36 4.40
N VAL A 153 12.22 -2.66 4.25
CA VAL A 153 12.89 -3.78 4.92
C VAL A 153 14.27 -3.34 5.43
N THR A 154 14.81 -4.02 6.43
CA THR A 154 16.13 -3.71 7.03
C THR A 154 17.30 -4.27 6.23
N VAL A 155 17.00 -5.09 5.23
CA VAL A 155 17.94 -5.74 4.33
C VAL A 155 18.07 -4.93 3.03
N PRO A 156 19.12 -5.16 2.24
CA PRO A 156 19.29 -4.48 0.96
C PRO A 156 18.07 -4.71 0.06
N ALA A 157 17.51 -3.64 -0.49
CA ALA A 157 16.32 -3.72 -1.32
C ALA A 157 16.24 -2.60 -2.35
N VAL A 158 15.57 -2.89 -3.47
CA VAL A 158 15.02 -1.89 -4.37
C VAL A 158 13.51 -1.88 -4.17
N TYR A 159 12.98 -0.68 -3.93
CA TYR A 159 11.58 -0.51 -3.59
C TYR A 159 10.74 -0.27 -4.84
N ALA A 160 9.56 -0.90 -4.89
CA ALA A 160 8.61 -0.65 -5.96
C ALA A 160 8.26 0.84 -6.01
N ARG A 161 8.17 1.40 -7.22
CA ARG A 161 7.66 2.75 -7.46
C ARG A 161 6.15 2.80 -7.23
N LEU A 162 5.48 1.72 -7.61
CA LEU A 162 4.04 1.57 -7.53
C LEU A 162 3.70 0.11 -7.21
N LEU A 163 2.65 -0.09 -6.41
CA LEU A 163 1.94 -1.35 -6.32
C LEU A 163 0.44 -1.10 -6.42
N GLU A 164 -0.27 -1.90 -7.19
CA GLU A 164 -1.74 -1.89 -7.27
C GLU A 164 -2.27 -3.26 -6.86
N TYR A 165 -3.38 -3.28 -6.12
CA TYR A 165 -4.20 -4.46 -5.89
C TYR A 165 -5.63 -4.21 -6.38
N ASP A 166 -6.02 -4.98 -7.39
CA ASP A 166 -7.31 -4.82 -8.08
C ASP A 166 -8.44 -5.68 -7.48
N GLY A 167 -8.23 -6.26 -6.29
CA GLY A 167 -9.15 -7.22 -5.67
C GLY A 167 -8.84 -8.68 -6.00
N LEU A 168 -7.98 -8.95 -6.99
CA LEU A 168 -7.58 -10.29 -7.38
C LEU A 168 -6.07 -10.42 -7.62
N TYR A 169 -5.49 -9.43 -8.27
CA TYR A 169 -4.09 -9.37 -8.63
C TYR A 169 -3.40 -8.22 -7.94
N TYR A 170 -2.16 -8.47 -7.56
CA TYR A 170 -1.18 -7.46 -7.25
C TYR A 170 -0.37 -7.15 -8.50
N THR A 171 -0.03 -5.89 -8.73
CA THR A 171 0.87 -5.44 -9.80
C THR A 171 1.91 -4.51 -9.18
N GLU A 172 3.17 -4.90 -9.22
CA GLU A 172 4.32 -4.11 -8.74
C GLU A 172 5.13 -3.57 -9.92
N ILE A 173 5.63 -2.36 -9.79
CA ILE A 173 6.46 -1.69 -10.80
C ILE A 173 7.77 -1.23 -10.19
N TYR A 174 8.89 -1.66 -10.76
CA TYR A 174 10.25 -1.32 -10.34
C TYR A 174 10.97 -0.55 -11.44
N ASP A 175 11.81 0.42 -11.05
CA ASP A 175 12.68 1.12 -11.99
C ASP A 175 13.89 0.25 -12.35
N VAL A 176 14.08 -0.05 -13.64
CA VAL A 176 15.20 -0.86 -14.12
C VAL A 176 16.54 -0.22 -13.73
N ALA A 177 16.66 1.11 -13.75
CA ALA A 177 17.91 1.78 -13.39
C ALA A 177 18.28 1.53 -11.92
N GLU A 178 17.32 1.63 -11.00
CA GLU A 178 17.55 1.34 -9.58
C GLU A 178 17.93 -0.13 -9.35
N VAL A 179 17.33 -1.04 -10.11
CA VAL A 179 17.70 -2.46 -10.09
C VAL A 179 19.13 -2.66 -10.57
N THR A 180 19.51 -2.07 -11.71
CA THR A 180 20.87 -2.22 -12.27
C THR A 180 21.92 -1.61 -11.36
N ASP A 181 21.65 -0.45 -10.77
CA ASP A 181 22.53 0.22 -9.81
C ASP A 181 22.75 -0.63 -8.56
N MET A 182 21.68 -1.28 -8.07
CA MET A 182 21.79 -2.21 -6.93
C MET A 182 22.61 -3.45 -7.28
N ILE A 183 22.42 -4.05 -8.47
CA ILE A 183 23.23 -5.17 -8.96
C ILE A 183 24.72 -4.78 -8.98
N SER A 184 25.05 -3.63 -9.58
CA SER A 184 26.42 -3.15 -9.72
C SER A 184 27.05 -2.82 -8.37
N SER A 185 26.36 -2.11 -7.48
CA SER A 185 26.88 -1.75 -6.15
C SER A 185 27.13 -2.96 -5.25
N ARG A 186 26.43 -4.08 -5.52
CA ARG A 186 26.60 -5.36 -4.82
C ARG A 186 27.65 -6.28 -5.44
N GLY A 187 28.24 -5.89 -6.58
CA GLY A 187 29.24 -6.68 -7.28
C GLY A 187 28.69 -8.04 -7.77
N LEU A 188 27.39 -8.12 -8.09
CA LEU A 188 26.78 -9.36 -8.57
C LEU A 188 27.29 -9.66 -9.99
N SER A 189 28.15 -10.67 -10.10
CA SER A 189 28.79 -11.03 -11.38
C SER A 189 27.88 -11.86 -12.30
N ARG A 190 26.97 -12.65 -11.72
CA ARG A 190 26.00 -13.50 -12.42
C ARG A 190 24.66 -13.45 -11.67
N PRO A 191 23.89 -12.35 -11.78
CA PRO A 191 22.67 -12.21 -11.01
C PRO A 191 21.61 -13.21 -11.48
N VAL A 192 21.00 -13.88 -10.53
CA VAL A 192 19.84 -14.75 -10.72
C VAL A 192 18.68 -14.14 -9.97
N LEU A 193 17.58 -13.89 -10.68
CA LEU A 193 16.31 -13.52 -10.09
C LEU A 193 15.58 -14.77 -9.64
N LEU A 194 15.35 -14.86 -8.33
CA LEU A 194 14.51 -15.86 -7.69
C LEU A 194 13.14 -15.25 -7.43
N PHE A 195 12.10 -15.91 -7.91
CA PHE A 195 10.71 -15.48 -7.78
C PHE A 195 9.85 -16.62 -7.22
N LYS A 196 9.03 -16.33 -6.21
CA LYS A 196 8.13 -17.32 -5.61
C LYS A 196 6.69 -16.79 -5.61
N ALA A 197 5.86 -17.24 -6.57
CA ALA A 197 4.40 -17.09 -6.52
C ALA A 197 3.75 -18.39 -6.00
N LEU A 198 3.36 -19.30 -6.89
CA LEU A 198 2.88 -20.66 -6.55
C LEU A 198 3.99 -21.70 -6.69
N ASN A 199 4.75 -21.61 -7.78
CA ASN A 199 5.98 -22.36 -8.00
C ASN A 199 7.18 -21.42 -7.88
N GLY A 200 8.32 -21.96 -7.43
CA GLY A 200 9.56 -21.19 -7.42
C GLY A 200 10.15 -21.12 -8.83
N TRP A 201 10.64 -19.95 -9.23
CA TRP A 201 11.31 -19.70 -10.50
C TRP A 201 12.70 -19.12 -10.28
N ALA A 202 13.66 -19.56 -11.06
CA ALA A 202 14.99 -18.96 -11.13
C ALA A 202 15.28 -18.55 -12.57
N CYS A 203 15.60 -17.28 -12.76
CA CYS A 203 15.87 -16.64 -14.03
C CYS A 203 17.27 -16.02 -14.04
N ASN A 204 18.02 -16.19 -15.11
CA ASN A 204 19.27 -15.46 -15.30
C ASN A 204 18.94 -14.00 -15.67
N ILE A 205 19.66 -13.07 -15.06
CA ILE A 205 19.56 -11.64 -15.35
C ILE A 205 20.87 -11.21 -16.00
N VAL A 206 20.77 -10.57 -17.16
CA VAL A 206 21.89 -9.87 -17.81
C VAL A 206 21.53 -8.39 -17.82
N SER A 207 22.20 -7.62 -16.96
CA SER A 207 21.99 -6.19 -16.83
C SER A 207 23.05 -5.38 -17.58
N SER A 208 22.62 -4.30 -18.24
CA SER A 208 23.47 -3.18 -18.66
C SER A 208 23.10 -1.91 -17.85
N THR A 209 23.64 -0.75 -18.20
CA THR A 209 23.36 0.52 -17.49
C THR A 209 21.90 0.97 -17.54
N SER A 210 21.10 0.45 -18.48
CA SER A 210 19.69 0.89 -18.66
C SER A 210 18.74 -0.22 -19.11
N THR A 211 19.24 -1.44 -19.28
CA THR A 211 18.44 -2.56 -19.77
C THR A 211 18.70 -3.78 -18.92
N ILE A 212 17.63 -4.54 -18.66
CA ILE A 212 17.73 -5.89 -18.10
C ILE A 212 17.22 -6.85 -19.15
N ASN A 213 17.98 -7.92 -19.42
CA ASN A 213 17.53 -9.08 -20.18
C ASN A 213 17.34 -10.24 -19.22
N ILE A 214 16.20 -10.93 -19.35
CA ILE A 214 15.85 -12.09 -18.52
C ILE A 214 15.91 -13.34 -19.40
N THR A 215 16.73 -14.32 -19.03
CA THR A 215 16.93 -15.55 -19.80
C THR A 215 16.93 -16.80 -18.91
N ASP A 216 16.90 -17.98 -19.53
CA ASP A 216 17.13 -19.29 -18.86
C ASP A 216 16.26 -19.56 -17.62
N CYS A 217 15.02 -19.07 -17.64
CA CYS A 217 14.11 -19.25 -16.53
C CYS A 217 13.64 -20.69 -16.44
N ARG A 218 13.63 -21.19 -15.21
CA ARG A 218 13.22 -22.57 -14.91
C ARG A 218 12.50 -22.62 -13.58
N THR A 219 11.55 -23.55 -13.47
CA THR A 219 10.96 -23.89 -12.19
C THR A 219 12.01 -24.52 -11.28
N THR A 220 12.16 -24.01 -10.07
CA THR A 220 13.07 -24.54 -9.05
C THR A 220 12.39 -24.54 -7.69
N PRO A 221 12.58 -25.58 -6.85
CA PRO A 221 12.08 -25.54 -5.48
C PRO A 221 12.83 -24.45 -4.70
N ILE A 222 12.15 -23.36 -4.35
CA ILE A 222 12.76 -22.29 -3.55
C ILE A 222 12.31 -22.41 -2.10
N LYS A 223 13.26 -22.77 -1.24
CA LYS A 223 13.14 -22.63 0.21
C LYS A 223 13.48 -21.19 0.61
N VAL A 224 12.57 -20.27 0.35
CA VAL A 224 12.59 -19.00 1.07
C VAL A 224 11.81 -19.20 2.35
N GLU A 225 12.44 -18.90 3.48
CA GLU A 225 11.71 -18.73 4.74
C GLU A 225 10.65 -17.66 4.52
N ALA A 226 9.41 -17.96 4.89
CA ALA A 226 8.37 -16.94 4.82
C ALA A 226 8.78 -15.81 5.75
N GLY A 227 8.85 -14.58 5.23
CA GLY A 227 8.99 -13.40 6.08
C GLY A 227 7.95 -13.47 7.19
N THR A 228 8.40 -13.29 8.42
CA THR A 228 7.52 -13.30 9.59
C THR A 228 6.90 -11.92 9.75
N GLY A 229 5.57 -11.84 9.71
CA GLY A 229 4.80 -10.61 9.92
C GLY A 229 3.95 -10.24 8.70
N ALA A 230 2.82 -9.58 8.96
CA ALA A 230 1.97 -9.02 7.92
C ALA A 230 2.45 -7.60 7.61
N THR A 231 2.68 -7.29 6.33
CA THR A 231 2.93 -5.92 5.90
C THR A 231 1.63 -5.12 5.95
N ILE A 232 1.70 -3.79 5.84
CA ILE A 232 0.48 -2.97 5.78
C ILE A 232 -0.39 -3.37 4.58
N ILE A 233 0.23 -3.76 3.46
CA ILE A 233 -0.46 -4.23 2.26
C ILE A 233 -1.20 -5.55 2.55
N GLU A 234 -0.57 -6.51 3.24
CA GLU A 234 -1.25 -7.73 3.71
C GLU A 234 -2.43 -7.39 4.60
N ALA A 235 -2.20 -6.51 5.56
CA ALA A 235 -3.18 -6.19 6.58
C ALA A 235 -4.39 -5.49 5.98
N VAL A 236 -4.19 -4.58 5.02
CA VAL A 236 -5.28 -3.93 4.28
C VAL A 236 -6.11 -4.97 3.55
N VAL A 237 -5.49 -5.76 2.66
CA VAL A 237 -6.24 -6.71 1.82
C VAL A 237 -6.94 -7.79 2.66
N LYS A 238 -6.30 -8.25 3.73
CA LYS A 238 -6.82 -9.34 4.55
C LYS A 238 -7.88 -8.86 5.56
N TYR A 239 -7.67 -7.70 6.18
CA TYR A 239 -8.45 -7.30 7.35
C TYR A 239 -9.43 -6.17 7.09
N VAL A 240 -9.30 -5.39 6.01
CA VAL A 240 -10.30 -4.41 5.61
C VAL A 240 -11.34 -5.11 4.75
N ASN A 241 -12.51 -5.36 5.32
CA ASN A 241 -13.61 -6.04 4.65
C ASN A 241 -14.95 -5.61 5.26
N THR A 242 -16.06 -6.04 4.68
CA THR A 242 -17.40 -5.63 5.12
C THR A 242 -17.63 -5.83 6.62
N SER A 243 -17.15 -6.94 7.19
CA SER A 243 -17.34 -7.25 8.61
C SER A 243 -16.57 -6.29 9.52
N SER A 244 -15.29 -6.03 9.23
CA SER A 244 -14.48 -5.11 10.03
C SER A 244 -14.95 -3.67 9.88
N ILE A 245 -15.31 -3.24 8.67
CA ILE A 245 -15.84 -1.90 8.41
C ILE A 245 -17.14 -1.67 9.18
N GLN A 246 -18.10 -2.60 9.11
CA GLN A 246 -19.37 -2.49 9.85
C GLN A 246 -19.16 -2.47 11.37
N TYR A 247 -18.25 -3.31 11.88
CA TYR A 247 -17.93 -3.36 13.29
C TYR A 247 -17.37 -2.03 13.80
N VAL A 248 -16.34 -1.51 13.12
CA VAL A 248 -15.67 -0.27 13.50
C VAL A 248 -16.60 0.94 13.34
N SER A 249 -17.37 0.99 12.25
CA SER A 249 -18.36 2.04 12.03
C SER A 249 -19.41 2.08 13.15
N ARG A 250 -19.97 0.93 13.53
CA ARG A 250 -20.93 0.86 14.64
C ARG A 250 -20.31 1.25 15.97
N LEU A 251 -19.07 0.85 16.23
CA LEU A 251 -18.37 1.19 17.46
C LEU A 251 -18.17 2.70 17.62
N LEU A 252 -17.83 3.40 16.54
CA LEU A 252 -17.46 4.82 16.59
C LEU A 252 -18.66 5.76 16.42
N TYR A 253 -19.63 5.35 15.60
CA TYR A 253 -20.71 6.21 15.15
C TYR A 253 -22.10 5.78 15.67
N GLU A 254 -22.19 4.59 16.28
CA GLU A 254 -23.45 3.98 16.73
C GLU A 254 -24.50 3.98 15.61
N ASP A 255 -25.74 4.38 15.91
CA ASP A 255 -26.80 4.59 14.92
C ASP A 255 -26.77 6.02 14.31
N SER A 256 -25.91 6.90 14.84
CA SER A 256 -25.77 8.30 14.41
C SER A 256 -24.63 8.43 13.39
N GLN A 257 -24.95 8.22 12.11
CA GLN A 257 -23.99 8.45 11.04
C GLN A 257 -23.39 9.86 11.15
N PRO A 258 -22.06 10.00 11.01
CA PRO A 258 -21.42 11.31 11.06
C PRO A 258 -21.97 12.19 9.94
N ARG A 259 -22.04 13.50 10.20
CA ARG A 259 -22.58 14.48 9.24
C ARG A 259 -21.75 14.58 7.97
N ASP A 260 -20.43 14.48 8.14
CA ASP A 260 -19.42 14.60 7.11
C ASP A 260 -18.11 13.94 7.56
N LEU A 261 -17.13 13.87 6.65
CA LEU A 261 -15.84 13.23 6.88
C LEU A 261 -15.00 13.97 7.93
N GLY A 262 -15.14 15.29 8.08
CA GLY A 262 -14.42 16.07 9.09
C GLY A 262 -14.88 15.69 10.49
N ASN A 263 -16.19 15.68 10.69
CA ASN A 263 -16.82 15.22 11.93
C ASN A 263 -16.48 13.76 12.25
N ALA A 264 -16.51 12.88 11.24
CA ALA A 264 -16.18 11.47 11.40
C ALA A 264 -14.73 11.25 11.87
N SER A 265 -13.80 12.01 11.29
CA SER A 265 -12.37 11.93 11.59
C SER A 265 -12.05 12.45 12.98
N TRP A 266 -12.70 13.56 13.37
CA TRP A 266 -12.56 14.10 14.73
C TRP A 266 -13.08 13.12 15.78
N ARG A 267 -14.29 12.59 15.62
CA ARG A 267 -14.87 11.61 16.55
C ARG A 267 -14.00 10.37 16.70
N LEU A 268 -13.45 9.89 15.59
CA LEU A 268 -12.54 8.75 15.57
C LEU A 268 -11.26 9.01 16.36
N LEU A 269 -10.56 10.12 16.10
CA LEU A 269 -9.35 10.48 16.82
C LEU A 269 -9.61 10.73 18.31
N GLN A 270 -10.74 11.37 18.64
CA GLN A 270 -11.17 11.54 20.02
C GLN A 270 -11.40 10.19 20.71
N TRP A 271 -12.09 9.26 20.05
CA TRP A 271 -12.31 7.92 20.58
C TRP A 271 -10.99 7.19 20.83
N LEU A 272 -10.05 7.28 19.89
CA LEU A 272 -8.72 6.68 20.03
C LEU A 272 -7.95 7.25 21.22
N GLU A 273 -7.93 8.57 21.38
CA GLU A 273 -7.27 9.25 22.51
C GLU A 273 -7.87 8.86 23.87
N GLU A 274 -9.20 8.69 23.92
CA GLU A 274 -9.91 8.39 25.17
C GLU A 274 -9.95 6.90 25.52
N ASN A 275 -9.86 6.02 24.52
CA ASN A 275 -10.13 4.59 24.71
C ASN A 275 -8.94 3.67 24.42
N ALA A 276 -7.94 4.10 23.65
CA ALA A 276 -6.82 3.26 23.24
C ALA A 276 -5.47 3.77 23.78
N SER A 277 -4.50 2.88 23.94
CA SER A 277 -3.15 3.23 24.41
C SER A 277 -2.04 2.62 23.57
N TYR A 278 -0.90 3.31 23.48
CA TYR A 278 0.24 2.83 22.71
C TYR A 278 0.92 1.63 23.37
N ASP A 279 1.21 0.59 22.59
CA ASP A 279 1.85 -0.63 23.05
C ASP A 279 3.38 -0.57 22.90
N TYR A 280 4.05 0.09 23.85
CA TYR A 280 5.51 0.21 23.85
C TYR A 280 6.23 -1.14 23.91
N ASP A 281 5.65 -2.14 24.57
CA ASP A 281 6.23 -3.49 24.65
C ASP A 281 6.21 -4.17 23.27
N LYS A 282 5.08 -4.06 22.56
CA LYS A 282 4.95 -4.55 21.18
C LYS A 282 5.90 -3.79 20.24
N ALA A 283 6.00 -2.47 20.39
CA ALA A 283 6.87 -1.62 19.57
C ALA A 283 8.37 -1.95 19.76
N GLY A 284 8.77 -2.34 20.97
CA GLY A 284 10.14 -2.78 21.27
C GLY A 284 10.43 -4.24 20.92
N SER A 285 9.42 -5.02 20.50
CA SER A 285 9.57 -6.44 20.21
C SER A 285 10.03 -6.70 18.78
N SER A 286 10.68 -7.85 18.55
CA SER A 286 11.03 -8.32 17.20
C SER A 286 9.84 -8.92 16.42
N TYR A 287 8.64 -8.91 17.00
CA TYR A 287 7.43 -9.54 16.44
C TYR A 287 6.28 -8.54 16.36
N SER A 288 6.40 -7.56 15.44
CA SER A 288 5.34 -6.57 15.20
C SER A 288 4.31 -7.10 14.21
N TYR A 289 3.45 -8.02 14.63
CA TYR A 289 2.27 -8.39 13.83
C TYR A 289 1.24 -7.25 13.88
N ILE A 290 0.54 -7.00 12.77
CA ILE A 290 -0.52 -5.99 12.72
C ILE A 290 -1.83 -6.63 13.21
N TYR A 291 -2.47 -6.03 14.20
CA TYR A 291 -3.79 -6.43 14.66
C TYR A 291 -4.82 -6.12 13.57
N ASP A 292 -5.75 -7.05 13.32
CA ASP A 292 -6.93 -6.70 12.54
C ASP A 292 -7.76 -5.63 13.30
N PRO A 293 -8.58 -4.83 12.59
CA PRO A 293 -9.31 -3.72 13.20
C PRO A 293 -10.23 -4.14 14.36
N ILE A 294 -10.84 -5.33 14.30
CA ILE A 294 -11.73 -5.81 15.37
C ILE A 294 -10.92 -6.20 16.60
N THR A 295 -9.80 -6.89 16.41
CA THR A 295 -8.87 -7.23 17.51
C THR A 295 -8.32 -5.96 18.17
N PHE A 296 -7.87 -4.97 17.39
CA PHE A 296 -7.39 -3.70 17.94
C PHE A 296 -8.48 -2.99 18.75
N ALA A 297 -9.71 -2.92 18.23
CA ALA A 297 -10.85 -2.32 18.92
C ALA A 297 -11.16 -2.96 20.28
N ASN A 298 -10.97 -4.28 20.39
CA ASN A 298 -11.24 -5.04 21.61
C ASN A 298 -10.10 -4.94 22.62
N ILE A 299 -8.85 -5.02 22.16
CA ILE A 299 -7.67 -4.91 23.02
C ILE A 299 -7.47 -3.47 23.50
N ARG A 300 -7.81 -2.49 22.65
CA ARG A 300 -7.60 -1.05 22.89
C ARG A 300 -6.15 -0.69 23.19
N LYS A 301 -5.23 -1.45 22.60
CA LYS A 301 -3.79 -1.27 22.74
C LYS A 301 -3.10 -1.72 21.46
N GLY A 302 -2.19 -0.93 20.92
CA GLY A 302 -1.48 -1.25 19.67
C GLY A 302 -0.35 -0.28 19.34
N ILE A 303 0.28 -0.47 18.19
CA ILE A 303 1.35 0.38 17.64
C ILE A 303 0.87 1.16 16.41
N CYS A 304 1.70 2.07 15.89
CA CYS A 304 1.34 2.99 14.80
C CYS A 304 0.63 2.32 13.60
N THR A 305 1.07 1.13 13.18
CA THR A 305 0.43 0.38 12.09
C THR A 305 -0.97 -0.14 12.43
N ASP A 306 -1.22 -0.54 13.68
CA ASP A 306 -2.55 -0.97 14.14
C ASP A 306 -3.52 0.22 14.12
N TYR A 307 -3.08 1.37 14.63
CA TYR A 307 -3.85 2.61 14.62
C TYR A 307 -4.16 3.08 13.19
N ALA A 308 -3.17 3.07 12.30
CA ALA A 308 -3.36 3.46 10.90
C ALA A 308 -4.36 2.55 10.19
N LEU A 309 -4.27 1.23 10.37
CA LEU A 309 -5.20 0.27 9.75
C LEU A 309 -6.62 0.42 10.31
N PHE A 310 -6.77 0.55 11.63
CA PHE A 310 -8.06 0.78 12.26
C PHE A 310 -8.71 2.07 11.77
N THR A 311 -7.91 3.15 11.71
CA THR A 311 -8.37 4.48 11.24
C THR A 311 -8.81 4.43 9.78
N ALA A 312 -8.04 3.76 8.91
CA ALA A 312 -8.43 3.56 7.52
C ALA A 312 -9.73 2.77 7.39
N THR A 313 -9.88 1.70 8.17
CA THR A 313 -11.09 0.87 8.18
C THR A 313 -12.33 1.65 8.63
N ALA A 314 -12.19 2.56 9.59
CA ALA A 314 -13.28 3.39 10.09
C ALA A 314 -13.83 4.36 9.03
N LEU A 315 -12.94 4.92 8.20
CA LEU A 315 -13.26 6.03 7.31
C LEU A 315 -13.53 5.60 5.87
N ILE A 316 -13.19 4.37 5.47
CA ILE A 316 -13.25 3.93 4.07
C ILE A 316 -14.66 3.98 3.45
N ASN A 317 -15.72 3.87 4.26
CA ASN A 317 -17.10 4.02 3.79
C ASN A 317 -17.57 5.48 3.67
N LEU A 318 -16.81 6.42 4.23
CA LEU A 318 -17.18 7.84 4.34
C LEU A 318 -16.36 8.74 3.41
N SER A 319 -15.33 8.19 2.77
CA SER A 319 -14.43 8.89 1.86
C SER A 319 -14.34 8.14 0.53
N SER A 320 -14.06 8.86 -0.55
CA SER A 320 -13.72 8.23 -1.84
C SER A 320 -12.43 7.42 -1.75
N SER A 321 -11.48 7.91 -0.94
CA SER A 321 -10.20 7.27 -0.66
C SER A 321 -9.76 7.56 0.77
N VAL A 322 -9.11 6.59 1.41
CA VAL A 322 -8.39 6.80 2.67
C VAL A 322 -6.94 6.38 2.45
N TYR A 323 -6.02 7.12 3.03
CA TYR A 323 -4.60 6.91 2.83
C TYR A 323 -3.98 6.28 4.08
N ILE A 324 -2.98 5.41 3.89
CA ILE A 324 -2.05 4.99 4.94
C ILE A 324 -0.63 5.36 4.50
N LEU A 325 0.03 6.20 5.27
CA LEU A 325 1.41 6.59 5.04
C LEU A 325 2.30 5.66 5.85
N VAL A 326 3.33 5.10 5.22
CA VAL A 326 4.42 4.39 5.90
C VAL A 326 5.73 5.05 5.51
N PHE A 327 6.52 5.44 6.50
CA PHE A 327 7.77 6.15 6.27
C PHE A 327 8.76 5.90 7.40
N ASN A 328 10.04 6.17 7.12
CA ASN A 328 11.09 6.06 8.12
C ASN A 328 11.46 7.43 8.66
N THR A 329 11.85 7.46 9.92
CA THR A 329 12.53 8.60 10.53
C THR A 329 13.96 8.23 10.91
N THR A 330 14.72 9.22 11.37
CA THR A 330 16.05 8.99 11.96
C THR A 330 16.05 8.10 13.20
N LYS A 331 14.88 7.85 13.83
CA LYS A 331 14.79 6.98 15.02
C LYS A 331 14.07 5.67 14.75
N VAL A 332 12.91 5.72 14.11
CA VAL A 332 11.99 4.58 13.95
C VAL A 332 11.20 4.67 12.64
N GLY A 333 10.69 3.54 12.17
CA GLY A 333 9.60 3.53 11.17
C GLY A 333 8.29 3.99 11.82
N HIS A 334 7.44 4.68 11.04
CA HIS A 334 6.15 5.17 11.49
C HIS A 334 5.06 4.91 10.44
N ALA A 335 3.82 4.81 10.91
CA ALA A 335 2.66 4.66 10.06
C ALA A 335 1.50 5.49 10.58
N THR A 336 0.83 6.21 9.68
CA THR A 336 -0.34 7.03 9.99
C THR A 336 -1.41 6.84 8.94
N ALA A 337 -2.66 7.12 9.29
CA ALA A 337 -3.71 7.26 8.29
C ALA A 337 -3.79 8.72 7.82
N GLY A 338 -4.43 8.93 6.68
CA GLY A 338 -4.69 10.27 6.16
C GLY A 338 -5.93 10.33 5.28
N ILE A 339 -6.45 11.53 5.12
CA ILE A 339 -7.66 11.83 4.36
C ILE A 339 -7.50 13.16 3.63
N VAL A 340 -8.28 13.36 2.57
CA VAL A 340 -8.34 14.63 1.85
C VAL A 340 -9.71 15.25 2.06
N ILE A 341 -9.76 16.47 2.62
CA ILE A 341 -10.98 17.25 2.83
C ILE A 341 -10.73 18.66 2.33
N GLY A 342 -11.64 19.20 1.53
CA GLY A 342 -11.55 20.61 1.09
C GLY A 342 -10.29 20.95 0.28
N GLY A 343 -9.61 19.96 -0.29
CA GLY A 343 -8.32 20.11 -0.98
C GLY A 343 -7.09 19.95 -0.08
N GLY A 344 -7.24 19.99 1.25
CA GLY A 344 -6.17 19.76 2.21
C GLY A 344 -5.99 18.26 2.51
N PHE A 345 -4.74 17.84 2.70
CA PHE A 345 -4.40 16.48 3.13
C PHE A 345 -4.11 16.49 4.63
N PHE A 346 -4.90 15.74 5.40
CA PHE A 346 -4.80 15.68 6.85
C PHE A 346 -4.28 14.31 7.31
N ILE A 347 -3.30 14.35 8.20
CA ILE A 347 -2.73 13.20 8.90
C ILE A 347 -3.55 12.94 10.17
N LEU A 348 -3.91 11.68 10.36
CA LEU A 348 -4.67 11.15 11.49
C LEU A 348 -3.74 10.22 12.28
N ASP A 349 -3.06 10.76 13.30
CA ASP A 349 -2.04 10.04 14.07
C ASP A 349 -2.45 9.89 15.54
N GLN A 350 -3.19 8.82 15.82
CA GLN A 350 -3.53 8.28 17.15
C GLN A 350 -4.40 9.14 18.08
N GLY A 351 -4.37 10.46 17.98
CA GLY A 351 -5.13 11.37 18.84
C GLY A 351 -5.44 12.70 18.18
N LEU A 352 -6.17 13.57 18.87
CA LEU A 352 -6.54 14.87 18.33
C LEU A 352 -5.36 15.85 18.30
N PRO A 353 -5.37 16.81 17.36
CA PRO A 353 -6.32 16.99 16.25
C PRO A 353 -5.87 16.27 14.96
N PRO A 354 -6.72 16.20 13.91
CA PRO A 354 -6.22 16.06 12.54
C PRO A 354 -5.21 17.17 12.23
N ILE A 355 -4.08 16.84 11.58
CA ILE A 355 -2.99 17.79 11.31
C ILE A 355 -2.75 17.87 9.80
N GLU A 356 -2.66 19.06 9.22
CA GLU A 356 -2.32 19.20 7.80
C GLU A 356 -0.93 18.62 7.49
N LEU A 357 -0.77 18.08 6.28
CA LEU A 357 0.42 17.36 5.85
C LEU A 357 1.71 18.16 6.06
N GLU A 358 1.72 19.44 5.67
CA GLU A 358 2.87 20.32 5.83
C GLU A 358 3.22 20.53 7.30
N ASP A 359 2.24 20.83 8.14
CA ASP A 359 2.44 21.00 9.58
C ASP A 359 2.93 19.74 10.27
N TYR A 360 2.38 18.59 9.89
CA TYR A 360 2.75 17.30 10.46
C TYR A 360 4.23 17.00 10.20
N PHE A 361 4.69 17.13 8.95
CA PHE A 361 6.08 16.87 8.60
C PHE A 361 7.04 17.97 9.07
N SER A 362 6.61 19.22 9.11
CA SER A 362 7.39 20.33 9.68
C SER A 362 7.61 20.20 11.19
N ASN A 363 6.71 19.50 11.87
CA ASN A 363 6.77 19.26 13.32
C ASN A 363 7.05 17.80 13.69
N LEU A 364 7.49 16.99 12.73
CA LEU A 364 7.63 15.54 12.90
C LEU A 364 8.51 15.15 14.10
N GLU A 365 9.59 15.91 14.32
CA GLU A 365 10.49 15.67 15.46
C GLU A 365 9.79 15.85 16.80
N SER A 366 8.89 16.83 16.90
CA SER A 366 8.09 17.07 18.10
C SER A 366 6.96 16.05 18.28
N ILE A 367 6.42 15.50 17.18
CA ILE A 367 5.25 14.61 17.22
C ILE A 367 5.69 13.17 17.50
N ILE A 368 6.66 12.65 16.75
CA ILE A 368 7.06 11.23 16.81
C ILE A 368 8.55 11.01 17.11
N GLY A 369 9.31 12.09 17.32
CA GLY A 369 10.68 12.00 17.81
C GLY A 369 11.75 11.77 16.75
N GLY A 370 11.59 12.17 15.50
CA GLY A 370 12.66 12.13 14.50
C GLY A 370 12.35 12.97 13.27
N VAL A 371 13.28 12.99 12.31
CA VAL A 371 13.06 13.65 11.00
C VAL A 371 12.89 12.60 9.92
N LEU A 372 12.11 12.93 8.88
CA LEU A 372 11.83 12.04 7.75
C LEU A 372 13.14 11.60 7.07
N VAL A 373 13.25 10.31 6.78
CA VAL A 373 14.38 9.72 6.04
C VAL A 373 13.86 8.94 4.85
N GLY A 374 14.22 9.40 3.66
CA GLY A 374 13.86 8.75 2.40
C GLY A 374 12.41 9.05 1.98
N ASP A 375 11.84 8.10 1.24
CA ASP A 375 10.52 8.23 0.64
C ASP A 375 9.39 7.83 1.58
N ILE A 376 8.21 8.35 1.26
CA ILE A 376 6.93 8.00 1.87
C ILE A 376 6.25 6.97 0.97
N PHE A 377 5.79 5.87 1.57
CA PHE A 377 4.99 4.84 0.92
C PHE A 377 3.52 5.17 1.20
N LEU A 378 2.88 5.86 0.25
CA LEU A 378 1.50 6.31 0.35
C LEU A 378 0.57 5.20 -0.19
N HIS A 379 -0.25 4.63 0.68
CA HIS A 379 -1.21 3.58 0.35
C HIS A 379 -2.60 4.19 0.25
N GLU A 380 -3.09 4.44 -0.94
CA GLU A 380 -4.48 4.81 -1.21
C GLU A 380 -5.36 3.57 -1.17
N VAL A 381 -6.40 3.59 -0.34
CA VAL A 381 -7.33 2.48 -0.12
C VAL A 381 -8.75 2.98 -0.38
N TRP A 382 -9.49 2.25 -1.21
CA TRP A 382 -10.89 2.57 -1.51
C TRP A 382 -11.72 1.32 -1.70
N LEU A 383 -13.04 1.49 -1.72
CA LEU A 383 -13.98 0.44 -2.06
C LEU A 383 -14.47 0.61 -3.49
N GLU A 384 -14.46 -0.47 -4.24
CA GLU A 384 -15.11 -0.58 -5.54
C GLU A 384 -15.99 -1.83 -5.52
N ASN A 385 -17.30 -1.67 -5.68
CA ASN A 385 -18.27 -2.78 -5.62
C ASN A 385 -18.12 -3.65 -4.36
N ASN A 386 -17.96 -3.02 -3.19
CA ASN A 386 -17.69 -3.68 -1.90
C ASN A 386 -16.38 -4.49 -1.81
N THR A 387 -15.52 -4.37 -2.81
CA THR A 387 -14.19 -4.99 -2.82
C THR A 387 -13.15 -3.93 -2.50
N VAL A 388 -12.23 -4.25 -1.59
CA VAL A 388 -11.12 -3.35 -1.27
C VAL A 388 -10.14 -3.31 -2.44
N LYS A 389 -9.78 -2.10 -2.82
CA LYS A 389 -8.74 -1.78 -3.77
C LYS A 389 -7.64 -1.00 -3.05
N LEU A 390 -6.42 -1.15 -3.53
CA LEU A 390 -5.25 -0.55 -2.92
C LEU A 390 -4.27 -0.11 -4.00
N LEU A 391 -3.74 1.11 -3.86
CA LEU A 391 -2.65 1.65 -4.66
C LEU A 391 -1.57 2.19 -3.72
N MET A 392 -0.39 1.58 -3.73
CA MET A 392 0.80 2.11 -3.05
C MET A 392 1.65 2.90 -4.05
N ILE A 393 2.00 4.12 -3.68
CA ILE A 393 2.91 4.99 -4.43
C ILE A 393 4.10 5.34 -3.54
N ARG A 394 5.30 5.10 -4.04
CA ARG A 394 6.54 5.60 -3.42
C ARG A 394 6.79 7.03 -3.89
N THR A 395 6.77 7.98 -2.97
CA THR A 395 6.81 9.41 -3.29
C THR A 395 7.64 10.22 -2.30
N SER A 396 8.14 11.36 -2.75
CA SER A 396 8.87 12.30 -1.90
C SER A 396 7.89 13.23 -1.16
N LEU A 397 8.30 13.77 -0.01
CA LEU A 397 7.50 14.79 0.69
C LEU A 397 7.25 16.01 -0.21
N GLY A 398 8.25 16.43 -0.99
CA GLY A 398 8.12 17.59 -1.88
C GLY A 398 7.09 17.40 -2.99
N ASP A 399 6.93 16.18 -3.51
CA ASP A 399 5.88 15.88 -4.49
C ASP A 399 4.49 15.80 -3.84
N LEU A 400 4.41 15.26 -2.62
CA LEU A 400 3.16 15.26 -1.85
C LEU A 400 2.69 16.68 -1.51
N LEU A 401 3.57 17.56 -1.04
CA LEU A 401 3.23 18.96 -0.73
C LEU A 401 2.85 19.75 -1.97
N ARG A 402 3.41 19.40 -3.15
CA ARG A 402 2.99 20.01 -4.41
C ARG A 402 1.56 19.59 -4.80
N LYS A 403 1.22 18.32 -4.56
CA LYS A 403 -0.11 17.76 -4.84
C LYS A 403 -1.17 18.27 -3.85
N TYR A 404 -0.78 18.41 -2.59
CA TYR A 404 -1.65 18.81 -1.48
C TYR A 404 -1.01 19.99 -0.73
N PRO A 405 -1.18 21.23 -1.24
CA PRO A 405 -0.65 22.40 -0.59
C PRO A 405 -1.37 22.66 0.74
N ASP A 406 -0.66 23.32 1.68
CA ASP A 406 -1.22 23.79 2.93
C ASP A 406 -2.42 24.72 2.69
N THR A 407 -3.56 24.35 3.28
CA THR A 407 -4.81 25.09 3.19
C THR A 407 -5.00 26.08 4.33
N ASN A 408 -4.21 25.99 5.40
CA ASN A 408 -4.27 26.91 6.54
C ASN A 408 -2.91 27.43 7.03
N THR A 409 -2.24 28.20 6.19
CA THR A 409 -0.93 28.83 6.46
C THR A 409 -0.79 29.70 7.73
N LEU A 410 -1.89 30.12 8.36
CA LEU A 410 -1.84 31.02 9.52
C LEU A 410 -1.42 30.30 10.81
N ASN A 411 -1.67 28.99 10.93
CA ASN A 411 -1.29 28.16 12.07
C ASN A 411 -1.58 28.78 13.46
N ASP A 412 -2.69 29.51 13.57
CA ASP A 412 -3.12 30.19 14.80
C ASP A 412 -4.66 30.25 14.87
N ILE A 413 -5.18 30.55 16.07
CA ILE A 413 -6.59 30.78 16.31
C ILE A 413 -7.06 32.00 15.51
N THR A 414 -8.03 31.79 14.62
CA THR A 414 -8.58 32.87 13.78
C THR A 414 -9.77 33.56 14.47
N PRO A 415 -10.11 34.81 14.08
CA PRO A 415 -11.39 35.42 14.46
C PRO A 415 -12.60 34.57 14.02
N GLY A 416 -12.46 33.81 12.93
CA GLY A 416 -13.45 32.84 12.46
C GLY A 416 -13.73 31.77 13.51
N PHE A 417 -12.68 31.16 14.06
CA PHE A 417 -12.80 30.21 15.16
C PHE A 417 -13.52 30.79 16.39
N ILE A 418 -13.20 32.02 16.80
CA ILE A 418 -13.84 32.65 17.98
C ILE A 418 -15.34 32.80 17.76
N ASN A 419 -15.75 33.23 16.56
CA ASN A 419 -17.16 33.31 16.20
C ASN A 419 -17.83 31.93 16.24
N GLU A 420 -17.16 30.90 15.72
CA GLU A 420 -17.68 29.53 15.74
C GLU A 420 -17.83 28.98 17.16
N LEU A 421 -16.85 29.22 18.03
CA LEU A 421 -16.93 28.88 19.45
C LEU A 421 -18.11 29.59 20.14
N ILE A 422 -18.32 30.88 19.86
CA ILE A 422 -19.49 31.61 20.39
C ILE A 422 -20.80 31.00 19.90
N ASN A 423 -20.89 30.59 18.63
CA ASN A 423 -22.08 29.94 18.08
C ASN A 423 -22.37 28.62 18.79
N VAL A 424 -21.37 27.74 18.93
CA VAL A 424 -21.49 26.47 19.65
C VAL A 424 -21.92 26.70 21.11
N LEU A 425 -21.31 27.69 21.79
CA LEU A 425 -21.68 28.05 23.16
C LEU A 425 -23.11 28.55 23.28
N ARG A 426 -23.60 29.31 22.29
CA ARG A 426 -25.00 29.79 22.25
C ARG A 426 -25.99 28.67 21.98
N GLU A 427 -25.64 27.74 21.11
CA GLU A 427 -26.51 26.61 20.72
C GLU A 427 -26.66 25.57 21.83
N ARG A 428 -25.55 25.27 22.52
CA ARG A 428 -25.48 24.13 23.45
C ARG A 428 -25.46 24.51 24.92
N TYR A 429 -25.15 25.77 25.24
CA TYR A 429 -24.88 26.23 26.61
C TYR A 429 -25.51 27.59 26.92
N ARG A 430 -25.37 28.06 28.17
CA ARG A 430 -25.92 29.35 28.62
C ARG A 430 -24.97 30.48 28.24
N TYR A 431 -25.18 31.09 27.08
CA TYR A 431 -24.43 32.25 26.63
C TYR A 431 -25.27 33.53 26.71
N ASN A 432 -24.81 34.54 27.44
CA ASN A 432 -25.46 35.85 27.54
C ASN A 432 -24.41 36.99 27.55
N PRO A 433 -24.19 37.68 26.42
CA PRO A 433 -23.19 38.75 26.35
C PRO A 433 -23.58 40.01 27.11
N GLY A 434 -24.84 40.14 27.56
CA GLY A 434 -25.28 41.25 28.41
C GLY A 434 -25.04 41.02 29.91
N ALA A 435 -24.65 39.81 30.32
CA ALA A 435 -24.34 39.52 31.71
C ALA A 435 -23.00 40.13 32.13
N ARG A 436 -22.92 40.64 33.36
CA ARG A 436 -21.68 41.17 33.92
C ARG A 436 -20.81 39.99 34.40
N PRO A 437 -19.59 39.80 33.88
CA PRO A 437 -18.75 38.70 34.29
C PRO A 437 -18.34 38.85 35.76
N THR A 438 -18.38 37.74 36.49
CA THR A 438 -17.89 37.61 37.88
C THR A 438 -16.52 36.94 37.92
N GLY A 439 -16.08 36.31 36.83
CA GLY A 439 -14.79 35.65 36.70
C GLY A 439 -14.40 35.37 35.25
N TYR A 440 -13.24 34.75 35.07
CA TYR A 440 -12.78 34.23 33.78
C TYR A 440 -12.04 32.90 33.95
N LEU A 441 -11.96 32.15 32.86
CA LEU A 441 -11.19 30.92 32.72
C LEU A 441 -10.29 31.06 31.49
N GLU A 442 -9.03 30.66 31.63
CA GLU A 442 -8.12 30.53 30.48
C GLU A 442 -8.00 29.06 30.10
N PHE A 443 -8.18 28.79 28.81
CA PHE A 443 -8.05 27.46 28.22
C PHE A 443 -6.88 27.48 27.25
N ASN A 444 -5.92 26.59 27.49
CA ASN A 444 -4.76 26.38 26.65
C ASN A 444 -4.73 24.90 26.23
N TRP A 445 -4.56 24.66 24.93
CA TRP A 445 -4.42 23.33 24.38
C TRP A 445 -3.40 23.35 23.24
N GLY A 446 -2.39 22.47 23.34
CA GLY A 446 -1.32 22.38 22.35
C GLY A 446 -1.81 22.09 20.93
N GLY A 447 -2.98 21.46 20.79
CA GLY A 447 -3.60 21.17 19.48
C GLY A 447 -3.99 22.40 18.67
N PHE A 448 -4.11 23.59 19.28
CA PHE A 448 -4.34 24.82 18.51
C PHE A 448 -3.16 25.20 17.60
N LYS A 449 -1.96 24.67 17.85
CA LYS A 449 -0.82 24.81 16.93
C LYS A 449 -1.08 24.24 15.54
N TYR A 450 -2.01 23.29 15.46
CA TYR A 450 -2.37 22.58 14.23
C TYR A 450 -3.79 22.93 13.79
N TYR A 451 -4.31 24.07 14.26
CA TYR A 451 -5.66 24.51 13.94
C TYR A 451 -5.84 24.61 12.42
N SER A 452 -6.98 24.12 11.92
CA SER A 452 -7.42 24.26 10.54
C SER A 452 -8.87 24.73 10.50
N ASP A 453 -9.15 25.75 9.67
CA ASP A 453 -10.52 26.27 9.50
C ASP A 453 -11.49 25.20 8.98
N ILE A 454 -10.98 24.15 8.31
CA ILE A 454 -11.78 22.99 7.87
C ILE A 454 -12.42 22.27 9.06
N PHE A 455 -11.77 22.28 10.22
CA PHE A 455 -12.24 21.64 11.46
C PHE A 455 -12.73 22.66 12.50
N ALA A 456 -12.99 23.92 12.11
CA ALA A 456 -13.32 25.00 13.04
C ALA A 456 -14.48 24.63 14.00
N HIS A 457 -15.52 23.99 13.47
CA HIS A 457 -16.67 23.54 14.25
C HIS A 457 -16.27 22.46 15.27
N GLU A 458 -15.52 21.45 14.85
CA GLU A 458 -15.05 20.37 15.70
C GLU A 458 -14.16 20.88 16.84
N TYR A 459 -13.22 21.77 16.52
CA TYR A 459 -12.40 22.47 17.52
C TYR A 459 -13.30 23.24 18.51
N ALA A 460 -14.28 24.00 18.02
CA ALA A 460 -15.18 24.79 18.85
C ALA A 460 -16.01 23.90 19.79
N VAL A 461 -16.55 22.78 19.29
CA VAL A 461 -17.28 21.79 20.10
C VAL A 461 -16.39 21.18 21.18
N TYR A 462 -15.18 20.76 20.82
CA TYR A 462 -14.23 20.17 21.77
C TYR A 462 -13.90 21.14 22.91
N VAL A 463 -13.58 22.38 22.55
CA VAL A 463 -13.26 23.44 23.52
C VAL A 463 -14.46 23.75 24.40
N ALA A 464 -15.65 23.93 23.83
CA ALA A 464 -16.88 24.20 24.57
C ALA A 464 -17.19 23.10 25.62
N ASN A 465 -17.03 21.82 25.24
CA ASN A 465 -17.25 20.70 26.15
C ASN A 465 -16.26 20.69 27.32
N ARG A 466 -14.97 20.98 27.07
CA ARG A 466 -13.93 21.04 28.12
C ARG A 466 -14.15 22.23 29.07
N LEU A 467 -14.49 23.39 28.52
CA LEU A 467 -14.78 24.60 29.29
C LEU A 467 -15.96 24.38 30.24
N THR A 468 -17.06 23.86 29.71
CA THR A 468 -18.32 23.70 30.47
C THR A 468 -18.25 22.57 31.49
N GLY A 469 -17.51 21.50 31.19
CA GLY A 469 -17.16 20.47 32.17
C GLY A 469 -16.38 21.02 33.37
N THR A 470 -15.61 22.09 33.18
CA THR A 470 -14.84 22.75 34.26
C THR A 470 -15.68 23.76 35.05
N LEU A 471 -16.53 24.53 34.36
CA LEU A 471 -17.31 25.62 34.94
C LEU A 471 -18.56 25.13 35.72
N GLY A 472 -19.09 23.95 35.39
CA GLY A 472 -20.30 23.43 36.02
C GLY A 472 -21.60 24.03 35.46
N ALA A 473 -22.74 23.37 35.73
CA ALA A 473 -23.98 23.57 34.97
C ALA A 473 -24.68 24.92 35.14
N ASN A 474 -24.37 25.69 36.18
CA ASN A 474 -25.09 26.92 36.52
C ASN A 474 -24.45 28.21 35.98
N ILE A 475 -23.27 28.11 35.38
CA ILE A 475 -22.51 29.27 34.92
C ILE A 475 -23.06 29.79 33.58
N VAL A 476 -23.12 31.12 33.44
CA VAL A 476 -23.49 31.82 32.21
C VAL A 476 -22.25 32.43 31.58
N ILE A 477 -21.91 32.02 30.37
CA ILE A 477 -20.77 32.55 29.62
C ILE A 477 -21.14 33.92 29.03
N THR A 478 -20.27 34.91 29.20
CA THR A 478 -20.53 36.30 28.79
C THR A 478 -19.75 36.69 27.54
N SER A 479 -18.47 36.35 27.47
CA SER A 479 -17.63 36.68 26.31
C SER A 479 -16.46 35.70 26.17
N VAL A 480 -15.88 35.66 24.97
CA VAL A 480 -14.74 34.81 24.63
C VAL A 480 -13.74 35.66 23.86
N ASP A 481 -12.48 35.64 24.30
CA ASP A 481 -11.37 36.38 23.69
C ASP A 481 -10.19 35.44 23.41
N ALA A 482 -9.38 35.76 22.40
CA ALA A 482 -8.06 35.17 22.18
C ALA A 482 -6.99 36.12 22.72
N LEU A 483 -6.10 35.65 23.60
CA LEU A 483 -5.12 36.52 24.28
C LEU A 483 -3.70 36.42 23.73
N LYS A 484 -3.34 35.23 23.25
CA LYS A 484 -2.02 34.78 22.81
C LYS A 484 -2.23 33.64 21.81
N PRO A 485 -1.23 33.29 20.96
CA PRO A 485 -1.34 32.08 20.16
C PRO A 485 -1.68 30.92 21.09
N TYR A 486 -2.76 30.21 20.77
CA TYR A 486 -3.23 29.00 21.47
C TYR A 486 -3.87 29.21 22.86
N THR A 487 -4.25 30.43 23.26
CA THR A 487 -4.95 30.68 24.54
C THR A 487 -6.28 31.39 24.35
N ILE A 488 -7.35 30.73 24.77
CA ILE A 488 -8.71 31.26 24.78
C ILE A 488 -9.06 31.68 26.21
N ARG A 489 -9.59 32.89 26.39
CA ARG A 489 -10.17 33.34 27.65
C ARG A 489 -11.67 33.39 27.55
N VAL A 490 -12.35 32.78 28.51
CA VAL A 490 -13.80 32.76 28.61
C VAL A 490 -14.22 33.48 29.88
N TYR A 491 -15.02 34.52 29.72
CA TYR A 491 -15.60 35.28 30.82
C TYR A 491 -16.96 34.71 31.18
N TYR A 492 -17.26 34.67 32.48
CA TYR A 492 -18.48 34.03 32.96
C TYR A 492 -19.09 34.73 34.18
N GLN A 493 -20.39 34.50 34.37
CA GLN A 493 -21.18 34.86 35.54
C GLN A 493 -21.62 33.57 36.26
N GLY A 494 -21.21 33.43 37.53
CA GLY A 494 -21.50 32.27 38.38
C GLY A 494 -22.64 32.51 39.36
#